data_AF-A0A1N7IIZ6-F1
#
_entry.id   AF-A0A1N7IIZ6-F1
#
_cell.length_a   1.000
_cell.length_b   1.000
_cell.length_c   1.000
_cell.angle_alpha   90.00
_cell.angle_beta   90.00
_cell.angle_gamma   90.00
#
_symmetry.space_group_name_H-M   'P 1'
#
loop_
_entity.id
_entity.type
_entity.pdbx_description
1 polymer ?
#
loop_
_entity_poly.entity_id
_entity_poly.type
_entity_poly.pdbx_seq_one_letter_code
_entity_poly.pdbx_strand_id
1 'polypeptide(L)'
;MKIFRIIALSSILVLALDSCKKEPGNQWKVEIKDTAEKVELTDISKQFYNQDIPLEQFKAKFPWFQGTVSDADFGKRRADVEEIKIYKEAAGKIDETKLQKELQDLFAHIKYYFPQFKNPKVYLFSSALQMVQDPIFYDSKGNLLFIDITGFMGDGNANYKGLELYFQKSMNPQNMVPKVSQIFAENIVTEDPDHQKFIDKVILNGKIMILQDAFLPETPDYLKMNYTKKQYDWAVSNESNIWNYFVESNLIFGDDPRLVERFISPGPFSKFYTEIDNESSPQIGIFTGWQICKAYFRQKPETKLVDFLKFDGTKIFNEAVYKPKKP
;
A
#
# COMPACT_ATOMS: atom_id res chain seq x y z
N MET A 1 12.84 -24.35 -64.86
CA MET A 1 11.98 -23.16 -64.60
C MET A 1 10.83 -23.46 -63.62
N LYS A 2 11.10 -24.13 -62.49
CA LYS A 2 10.08 -24.55 -61.50
C LYS A 2 10.41 -24.21 -60.04
N ILE A 3 11.49 -23.48 -59.76
CA ILE A 3 12.00 -23.32 -58.38
C ILE A 3 11.99 -21.86 -57.89
N PHE A 4 11.96 -20.87 -58.79
CA PHE A 4 12.10 -19.46 -58.41
C PHE A 4 10.81 -18.71 -58.06
N ARG A 5 9.61 -19.29 -58.29
CA ARG A 5 8.33 -18.62 -57.97
C ARG A 5 7.75 -18.93 -56.60
N ILE A 6 8.26 -19.96 -55.91
CA ILE A 6 7.77 -20.35 -54.56
C ILE A 6 8.57 -19.63 -53.46
N ILE A 7 9.80 -19.20 -53.74
CA ILE A 7 10.67 -18.50 -52.78
C ILE A 7 10.17 -17.07 -52.51
N ALA A 8 9.52 -16.43 -53.49
CA ALA A 8 8.96 -15.08 -53.33
C ALA A 8 7.68 -15.05 -52.47
N LEU A 9 6.87 -16.12 -52.45
CA LEU A 9 5.71 -16.22 -51.55
C LEU A 9 6.10 -16.63 -50.11
N SER A 10 7.21 -17.37 -49.95
CA SER A 10 7.70 -17.76 -48.61
C SER A 10 8.40 -16.61 -47.88
N SER A 11 8.83 -15.57 -48.58
CA SER A 11 9.57 -14.44 -47.99
C SER A 11 8.67 -13.30 -47.51
N ILE A 12 7.40 -13.29 -47.91
CA ILE A 12 6.40 -12.28 -47.50
C ILE A 12 5.63 -12.73 -46.24
N LEU A 13 5.61 -14.04 -45.93
CA LEU A 13 4.91 -14.57 -44.76
C LEU A 13 5.72 -14.50 -43.45
N VAL A 14 7.02 -14.18 -43.52
CA VAL A 14 7.91 -14.13 -42.34
C VAL A 14 8.03 -12.71 -41.75
N LEU A 15 7.53 -11.68 -42.43
CA LEU A 15 7.60 -10.28 -41.97
C LEU A 15 6.36 -9.80 -41.20
N ALA A 16 5.38 -10.67 -40.93
CA ALA A 16 4.16 -10.33 -40.17
C ALA A 16 4.19 -10.77 -38.70
N LEU A 17 5.32 -11.29 -38.20
CA LEU A 17 5.50 -11.68 -36.79
C LEU A 17 6.41 -10.75 -35.99
N ASP A 18 6.60 -9.51 -36.46
CA ASP A 18 7.00 -8.42 -35.59
C ASP A 18 5.79 -7.93 -34.78
N SER A 19 5.29 -8.82 -33.91
CA SER A 19 4.61 -8.38 -32.71
C SER A 19 5.69 -7.80 -31.79
N CYS A 20 6.14 -6.59 -32.14
CA CYS A 20 6.58 -5.62 -31.16
C CYS A 20 5.42 -5.46 -30.20
N LYS A 21 5.34 -6.33 -29.20
CA LYS A 21 4.59 -6.09 -27.97
C LYS A 21 5.26 -4.87 -27.36
N LYS A 22 4.85 -3.67 -27.80
CA LYS A 22 4.96 -2.48 -26.96
C LYS A 22 4.45 -2.94 -25.62
N GLU A 23 5.29 -2.91 -24.59
CA GLU A 23 4.78 -3.11 -23.24
C GLU A 23 3.60 -2.15 -23.12
N PRO A 24 2.38 -2.66 -22.88
CA PRO A 24 1.25 -1.78 -22.73
C PRO A 24 1.64 -0.81 -21.61
N GLY A 25 1.57 0.50 -21.91
CA GLY A 25 1.82 1.52 -20.90
C GLY A 25 1.02 1.20 -19.64
N ASN A 26 1.48 1.65 -18.47
CA ASN A 26 0.84 1.34 -17.20
C ASN A 26 -0.69 1.51 -17.30
N GLN A 27 -1.43 0.39 -17.30
CA GLN A 27 -2.88 0.37 -17.56
C GLN A 27 -3.69 1.13 -16.51
N TRP A 28 -3.05 1.44 -15.38
CA TRP A 28 -3.61 2.18 -14.27
C TRP A 28 -3.48 3.70 -14.44
N LYS A 29 -2.68 4.18 -15.40
CA LYS A 29 -2.61 5.60 -15.77
C LYS A 29 -3.83 5.98 -16.60
N VAL A 30 -4.94 6.22 -15.90
CA VAL A 30 -6.22 6.60 -16.50
C VAL A 30 -6.40 8.12 -16.46
N GLU A 31 -7.04 8.68 -17.48
CA GLU A 31 -7.45 10.09 -17.44
C GLU A 31 -8.74 10.24 -16.63
N ILE A 32 -8.65 10.91 -15.48
CA ILE A 32 -9.81 11.26 -14.67
C ILE A 32 -10.36 12.60 -15.18
N LYS A 33 -11.51 12.54 -15.86
CA LYS A 33 -12.15 13.71 -16.50
C LYS A 33 -12.93 14.61 -15.54
N ASP A 34 -13.37 14.06 -14.42
CA ASP A 34 -14.09 14.83 -13.39
C ASP A 34 -13.11 15.62 -12.54
N THR A 35 -13.44 16.88 -12.25
CA THR A 35 -12.70 17.65 -11.26
C THR A 35 -12.83 16.96 -9.92
N ALA A 36 -11.75 16.35 -9.45
CA ALA A 36 -11.70 15.68 -8.16
C ALA A 36 -12.28 16.61 -7.08
N GLU A 37 -13.21 16.12 -6.28
CA GLU A 37 -13.85 16.90 -5.22
C GLU A 37 -12.78 17.35 -4.22
N LYS A 38 -12.86 18.60 -3.77
CA LYS A 38 -11.90 19.13 -2.78
C LYS A 38 -12.00 18.32 -1.49
N VAL A 39 -10.87 17.80 -1.02
CA VAL A 39 -10.78 17.09 0.26
C VAL A 39 -10.77 18.10 1.40
N GLU A 40 -11.69 17.92 2.37
CA GLU A 40 -11.69 18.69 3.61
C GLU A 40 -10.65 18.09 4.58
N LEU A 41 -9.55 18.83 4.78
CA LEU A 41 -8.46 18.47 5.68
C LEU A 41 -8.54 19.35 6.94
N THR A 42 -8.62 18.73 8.12
CA THR A 42 -8.68 19.43 9.41
C THR A 42 -7.60 18.92 10.35
N ASP A 43 -6.67 19.79 10.76
CA ASP A 43 -5.78 19.50 11.89
C ASP A 43 -6.52 19.71 13.22
N ILE A 44 -6.90 18.60 13.85
CA ILE A 44 -7.55 18.59 15.16
C ILE A 44 -6.53 18.98 16.23
N SER A 45 -5.31 18.45 16.17
CA SER A 45 -4.29 18.69 17.19
C SER A 45 -3.84 20.14 17.25
N LYS A 46 -3.87 20.87 16.13
CA LYS A 46 -3.69 22.32 16.11
C LYS A 46 -4.63 23.05 17.05
N GLN A 47 -5.90 22.64 17.06
CA GLN A 47 -6.92 23.20 17.94
C GLN A 47 -6.84 22.60 19.34
N PHE A 48 -6.44 21.33 19.45
CA PHE A 48 -6.28 20.64 20.73
C PHE A 48 -5.13 21.20 21.58
N TYR A 49 -4.04 21.65 20.97
CA TYR A 49 -2.90 22.19 21.71
C TYR A 49 -2.90 23.71 21.85
N ASN A 50 -3.88 24.41 21.25
CA ASN A 50 -4.02 25.86 21.36
C ASN A 50 -4.73 26.27 22.66
N GLN A 51 -3.98 26.73 23.66
CA GLN A 51 -4.54 27.12 24.98
C GLN A 51 -5.56 28.26 24.92
N ASP A 52 -5.60 29.06 23.84
CA ASP A 52 -6.59 30.13 23.67
C ASP A 52 -7.99 29.60 23.34
N ILE A 53 -8.12 28.33 22.95
CA ILE A 53 -9.40 27.65 22.71
C ILE A 53 -9.83 26.95 24.00
N PRO A 54 -10.96 27.33 24.62
CA PRO A 54 -11.50 26.64 25.80
C PRO A 54 -11.77 25.16 25.52
N LEU A 55 -11.49 24.30 26.50
CA LEU A 55 -11.67 22.85 26.36
C LEU A 55 -13.11 22.48 25.97
N GLU A 56 -14.10 23.14 26.55
CA GLU A 56 -15.52 22.91 26.24
C GLU A 56 -15.87 23.30 24.79
N GLN A 57 -15.26 24.36 24.25
CA GLN A 57 -15.44 24.73 22.84
C GLN A 57 -14.83 23.67 21.91
N PHE A 58 -13.64 23.15 22.26
CA PHE A 58 -13.00 22.07 21.51
C PHE A 58 -13.87 20.80 21.54
N LYS A 59 -14.34 20.38 22.73
CA LYS A 59 -15.21 19.21 22.91
C LYS A 59 -16.54 19.36 22.17
N ALA A 60 -17.14 20.55 22.16
CA ALA A 60 -18.37 20.79 21.39
C ALA A 60 -18.17 20.59 19.88
N LYS A 61 -16.98 20.94 19.37
CA LYS A 61 -16.64 20.77 17.95
C LYS A 61 -16.25 19.34 17.59
N PHE A 62 -15.55 18.65 18.49
CA PHE A 62 -15.04 17.28 18.29
C PHE A 62 -15.41 16.35 19.46
N PRO A 63 -16.71 16.08 19.69
CA PRO A 63 -17.18 15.39 20.91
C PRO A 63 -16.68 13.94 21.02
N TRP A 64 -16.33 13.32 19.89
CA TRP A 64 -15.82 11.96 19.81
C TRP A 64 -14.30 11.86 20.02
N PHE A 65 -13.53 12.97 19.95
CA PHE A 65 -12.07 12.93 19.97
C PHE A 65 -11.49 12.56 21.35
N GLN A 66 -12.20 12.89 22.43
CA GLN A 66 -11.79 12.53 23.79
C GLN A 66 -11.92 11.03 24.08
N GLY A 67 -12.83 10.33 23.38
CA GLY A 67 -13.09 8.91 23.60
C GLY A 67 -13.44 8.59 25.05
N THR A 68 -12.65 7.71 25.68
CA THR A 68 -12.85 7.26 27.07
C THR A 68 -11.97 8.00 28.08
N VAL A 69 -11.19 9.00 27.65
CA VAL A 69 -10.28 9.76 28.51
C VAL A 69 -11.08 10.68 29.44
N SER A 70 -10.70 10.78 30.71
CA SER A 70 -11.36 11.67 31.67
C SER A 70 -11.13 13.15 31.31
N ASP A 71 -12.06 14.05 31.65
CA ASP A 71 -11.88 15.50 31.44
C ASP A 71 -10.60 16.02 32.12
N ALA A 72 -10.28 15.50 33.30
CA ALA A 72 -9.10 15.86 34.05
C ALA A 72 -7.81 15.49 33.31
N ASP A 73 -7.73 14.27 32.77
CA ASP A 73 -6.53 13.83 32.04
C ASP A 73 -6.46 14.46 30.65
N PHE A 74 -7.61 14.66 30.01
CA PHE A 74 -7.68 15.34 28.71
C PHE A 74 -7.21 16.79 28.81
N GLY A 75 -7.57 17.49 29.89
CA GLY A 75 -7.05 18.83 30.22
C GLY A 75 -5.55 18.85 30.51
N LYS A 76 -5.01 17.84 31.22
CA LYS A 76 -3.55 17.72 31.45
C LYS A 76 -2.80 17.52 30.15
N ARG A 77 -3.23 16.57 29.31
CA ARG A 77 -2.59 16.25 28.02
C ARG A 77 -2.56 17.44 27.08
N ARG A 78 -3.67 18.20 27.02
CA ARG A 78 -3.76 19.45 26.25
C ARG A 78 -2.65 20.44 26.58
N ALA A 79 -2.24 20.52 27.85
CA ALA A 79 -1.21 21.44 28.33
C ALA A 79 0.18 20.78 28.50
N ASP A 80 0.33 19.51 28.12
CA ASP A 80 1.58 18.79 28.26
C ASP A 80 2.63 19.32 27.27
N VAL A 81 3.75 19.77 27.82
CA VAL A 81 4.80 20.46 27.06
C VAL A 81 5.49 19.51 26.07
N GLU A 82 5.64 18.23 26.42
CA GLU A 82 6.30 17.25 25.55
C GLU A 82 5.35 16.79 24.43
N GLU A 83 4.06 16.53 24.73
CA GLU A 83 3.07 16.24 23.69
C GLU A 83 2.97 17.39 22.66
N ILE A 84 2.91 18.64 23.13
CA ILE A 84 2.88 19.82 22.27
C ILE A 84 4.14 19.89 21.38
N LYS A 85 5.31 19.59 21.95
CA LYS A 85 6.59 19.61 21.23
C LYS A 85 6.63 18.54 20.13
N ILE A 86 6.21 17.32 20.45
CA ILE A 86 6.12 16.21 19.47
C ILE A 86 5.15 16.58 18.34
N TYR A 87 3.96 17.10 18.68
CA TYR A 87 3.00 17.55 17.68
C TYR A 87 3.59 18.64 16.77
N LYS A 88 4.25 19.66 17.33
CA LYS A 88 4.85 20.75 16.55
C LYS A 88 5.95 20.24 15.61
N GLU A 89 6.76 19.29 16.06
CA GLU A 89 7.78 18.66 15.22
C GLU A 89 7.13 17.92 14.04
N ALA A 90 6.13 17.08 14.32
CA ALA A 90 5.40 16.33 13.31
C ALA A 90 4.70 17.26 12.30
N ALA A 91 3.94 18.25 12.78
CA ALA A 91 3.24 19.22 11.95
C ALA A 91 4.21 20.01 11.05
N GLY A 92 5.40 20.35 11.56
CA GLY A 92 6.44 21.02 10.78
C GLY A 92 7.02 20.20 9.62
N LYS A 93 6.76 18.88 9.56
CA LYS A 93 7.16 17.99 8.45
C LYS A 93 6.09 17.84 7.37
N ILE A 94 4.86 18.30 7.62
CA ILE A 94 3.72 18.08 6.74
C ILE A 94 3.44 19.34 5.92
N ASP A 95 3.49 19.20 4.60
CA ASP A 95 2.91 20.18 3.68
C ASP A 95 1.43 19.83 3.49
N GLU A 96 0.55 20.50 4.23
CA GLU A 96 -0.90 20.29 4.19
C GLU A 96 -1.48 20.52 2.78
N THR A 97 -0.92 21.47 2.00
CA THR A 97 -1.42 21.77 0.65
C THR A 97 -1.10 20.64 -0.31
N LYS A 98 0.15 20.15 -0.25
CA LYS A 98 0.57 18.98 -1.02
C LYS A 98 -0.24 17.74 -0.62
N LEU A 99 -0.37 17.47 0.68
CA LEU A 99 -1.12 16.33 1.19
C LEU A 99 -2.59 16.36 0.73
N GLN A 100 -3.25 17.51 0.82
CA GLN A 100 -4.63 17.66 0.37
C GLN A 100 -4.76 17.31 -1.12
N LYS A 101 -3.81 17.74 -1.96
CA LYS A 101 -3.78 17.44 -3.40
C LYS A 101 -3.55 15.95 -3.68
N GLU A 102 -2.61 15.33 -2.98
CA GLU A 102 -2.32 13.90 -3.16
C GLU A 102 -3.49 13.02 -2.68
N LEU A 103 -4.16 13.38 -1.57
CA LEU A 103 -5.37 12.70 -1.13
C LEU A 103 -6.53 12.88 -2.10
N GLN A 104 -6.68 14.08 -2.67
CA GLN A 104 -7.69 14.36 -3.69
C GLN A 104 -7.47 13.48 -4.94
N ASP A 105 -6.23 13.31 -5.37
CA ASP A 105 -5.86 12.43 -6.48
C ASP A 105 -6.15 10.95 -6.16
N LEU A 106 -5.71 10.48 -4.98
CA LEU A 106 -5.99 9.14 -4.48
C LEU A 106 -7.50 8.85 -4.48
N PHE A 107 -8.30 9.73 -3.88
CA PHE A 107 -9.74 9.54 -3.77
C PHE A 107 -10.45 9.58 -5.12
N ALA A 108 -9.96 10.40 -6.07
CA ALA A 108 -10.46 10.40 -7.42
C ALA A 108 -10.24 9.05 -8.13
N HIS A 109 -9.04 8.45 -7.97
CA HIS A 109 -8.75 7.12 -8.52
C HIS A 109 -9.60 6.04 -7.85
N ILE A 110 -9.78 6.08 -6.53
CA ILE A 110 -10.67 5.14 -5.83
C ILE A 110 -12.09 5.28 -6.39
N LYS A 111 -12.62 6.50 -6.52
CA LYS A 111 -13.97 6.75 -7.06
C LYS A 111 -14.12 6.29 -8.51
N TYR A 112 -13.07 6.41 -9.33
CA TYR A 112 -13.07 5.92 -10.71
C TYR A 112 -13.35 4.42 -10.79
N TYR A 113 -12.68 3.60 -9.96
CA TYR A 113 -12.89 2.15 -9.93
C TYR A 113 -14.10 1.73 -9.08
N PHE A 114 -14.47 2.55 -8.10
CA PHE A 114 -15.56 2.30 -7.16
C PHE A 114 -16.51 3.51 -7.11
N PRO A 115 -17.46 3.67 -8.05
CA PRO A 115 -18.29 4.87 -8.17
C PRO A 115 -19.17 5.21 -6.95
N GLN A 116 -19.38 4.24 -6.05
CA GLN A 116 -20.12 4.44 -4.79
C GLN A 116 -19.24 5.03 -3.67
N PHE A 117 -17.93 5.14 -3.89
CA PHE A 117 -17.00 5.76 -2.96
C PHE A 117 -17.35 7.24 -2.75
N LYS A 118 -17.32 7.65 -1.48
CA LYS A 118 -17.51 9.04 -1.06
C LYS A 118 -16.24 9.48 -0.38
N ASN A 119 -15.74 10.67 -0.72
CA ASN A 119 -14.54 11.21 -0.08
C ASN A 119 -14.78 11.30 1.44
N PRO A 120 -13.89 10.74 2.27
CA PRO A 120 -13.97 10.90 3.71
C PRO A 120 -13.60 12.33 4.12
N LYS A 121 -14.08 12.75 5.29
CA LYS A 121 -13.47 13.89 5.98
C LYS A 121 -12.12 13.46 6.54
N VAL A 122 -11.08 14.26 6.30
CA VAL A 122 -9.72 13.91 6.71
C VAL A 122 -9.31 14.74 7.92
N TYR A 123 -8.88 14.05 8.96
CA TYR A 123 -8.41 14.63 10.20
C TYR A 123 -6.95 14.29 10.43
N LEU A 124 -6.13 15.34 10.61
CA LEU A 124 -4.78 15.21 11.13
C LEU A 124 -4.83 15.35 12.64
N PHE A 125 -4.09 14.50 13.34
CA PHE A 125 -3.96 14.59 14.79
C PHE A 125 -2.61 14.04 15.24
N SER A 126 -2.28 14.23 16.50
CA SER A 126 -1.16 13.63 17.19
C SER A 126 -1.71 12.73 18.28
N SER A 127 -1.30 11.47 18.27
CA SER A 127 -1.61 10.55 19.36
C SER A 127 -0.57 10.59 20.48
N ALA A 128 0.38 11.54 20.44
CA ALA A 128 1.61 11.51 21.24
C ALA A 128 2.33 10.15 21.15
N LEU A 129 2.55 9.66 19.94
CA LEU A 129 3.24 8.40 19.60
C LEU A 129 2.51 7.10 19.99
N GLN A 130 1.34 7.16 20.64
CA GLN A 130 0.56 5.97 21.00
C GLN A 130 0.13 5.11 19.79
N MET A 131 -0.08 5.71 18.62
CA MET A 131 -0.52 5.06 17.38
C MET A 131 0.58 5.07 16.32
N VAL A 132 1.83 5.28 16.73
CA VAL A 132 2.92 5.58 15.80
C VAL A 132 3.23 4.45 14.80
N GLN A 133 2.95 3.19 15.18
CA GLN A 133 3.13 2.02 14.30
C GLN A 133 2.00 1.89 13.26
N ASP A 134 0.77 2.22 13.67
CA ASP A 134 -0.45 2.15 12.84
C ASP A 134 -1.13 3.54 12.79
N PRO A 135 -0.51 4.52 12.12
CA PRO A 135 -0.91 5.92 12.24
C PRO A 135 -2.16 6.27 11.44
N ILE A 136 -2.76 5.33 10.71
CA ILE A 136 -3.94 5.58 9.86
C ILE A 136 -5.12 4.77 10.39
N PHE A 137 -6.23 5.44 10.65
CA PHE A 137 -7.48 4.81 11.04
C PHE A 137 -8.63 5.34 10.18
N TYR A 138 -9.44 4.43 9.63
CA TYR A 138 -10.60 4.79 8.81
C TYR A 138 -11.88 4.28 9.46
N ASP A 139 -12.75 5.20 9.88
CA ASP A 139 -14.11 4.89 10.31
C ASP A 139 -15.03 4.91 9.09
N SER A 140 -15.32 3.71 8.57
CA SER A 140 -16.19 3.52 7.41
C SER A 140 -17.66 3.87 7.66
N LYS A 141 -18.12 3.84 8.92
CA LYS A 141 -19.51 4.21 9.28
C LYS A 141 -19.69 5.73 9.29
N GLY A 142 -18.73 6.43 9.89
CA GLY A 142 -18.71 7.90 9.91
C GLY A 142 -18.17 8.54 8.63
N ASN A 143 -17.54 7.75 7.75
CA ASN A 143 -16.76 8.22 6.60
C ASN A 143 -15.67 9.24 7.00
N LEU A 144 -14.90 8.88 8.04
CA LEU A 144 -13.86 9.74 8.62
C LEU A 144 -12.50 9.03 8.51
N LEU A 145 -11.50 9.74 7.98
CA LEU A 145 -10.12 9.29 7.91
C LEU A 145 -9.29 10.06 8.95
N PHE A 146 -8.61 9.32 9.81
CA PHE A 146 -7.72 9.84 10.84
C PHE A 146 -6.28 9.51 10.50
N ILE A 147 -5.42 10.52 10.53
CA ILE A 147 -4.00 10.41 10.24
C ILE A 147 -3.23 10.98 11.45
N ASP A 148 -2.58 10.09 12.20
CA ASP A 148 -1.63 10.47 13.22
C ASP A 148 -0.34 10.94 12.57
N ILE A 149 -0.13 12.25 12.51
CA ILE A 149 1.03 12.85 11.86
C ILE A 149 2.33 12.52 12.60
N THR A 150 2.27 12.09 13.87
CA THR A 150 3.46 11.67 14.61
C THR A 150 4.04 10.35 14.11
N GLY A 151 3.32 9.59 13.29
CA GLY A 151 3.84 8.41 12.58
C GLY A 151 4.75 8.72 11.39
N PHE A 152 4.96 9.99 11.05
CA PHE A 152 5.60 10.41 9.79
C PHE A 152 6.74 11.42 9.95
N MET A 153 7.46 11.38 11.08
CA MET A 153 8.53 12.34 11.40
C MET A 153 9.91 11.98 10.81
N GLY A 154 10.03 10.81 10.19
CA GLY A 154 11.21 10.33 9.47
C GLY A 154 11.90 9.13 10.12
N ASP A 155 12.56 8.32 9.29
CA ASP A 155 13.43 7.21 9.73
C ASP A 155 14.54 7.72 10.67
N GLY A 156 14.72 7.06 11.81
CA GLY A 156 15.75 7.43 12.79
C GLY A 156 15.42 8.66 13.64
N ASN A 157 14.17 9.12 13.66
CA ASN A 157 13.75 10.24 14.51
C ASN A 157 13.98 9.92 16.00
N ALA A 158 14.50 10.89 16.76
CA ALA A 158 14.84 10.70 18.18
C ALA A 158 13.63 10.34 19.06
N ASN A 159 12.43 10.77 18.68
CA ASN A 159 11.18 10.46 19.38
C ASN A 159 10.77 8.98 19.23
N TYR A 160 11.29 8.27 18.22
CA TYR A 160 11.01 6.84 18.00
C TYR A 160 11.95 5.90 18.77
N LYS A 161 12.60 6.40 19.82
CA LYS A 161 13.48 5.59 20.66
C LYS A 161 12.70 4.41 21.26
N GLY A 162 13.23 3.20 21.05
CA GLY A 162 12.61 1.95 21.51
C GLY A 162 11.71 1.28 20.47
N LEU A 163 11.39 1.95 19.35
CA LEU A 163 10.72 1.34 18.22
C LEU A 163 11.73 0.61 17.32
N GLU A 164 11.39 -0.60 16.91
CA GLU A 164 12.26 -1.39 16.02
C GLU A 164 12.50 -0.67 14.68
N LEU A 165 13.75 -0.67 14.23
CA LEU A 165 14.21 0.16 13.10
C LEU A 165 13.51 -0.16 11.78
N TYR A 166 12.98 -1.38 11.61
CA TYR A 166 12.32 -1.74 10.36
C TYR A 166 10.97 -1.04 10.19
N PHE A 167 10.23 -0.75 11.28
CA PHE A 167 9.01 0.05 11.20
C PHE A 167 9.31 1.46 10.69
N GLN A 168 10.39 2.06 11.21
CA GLN A 168 10.81 3.42 10.91
C GLN A 168 11.13 3.68 9.43
N LYS A 169 11.43 2.63 8.65
CA LYS A 169 11.70 2.74 7.20
C LYS A 169 10.54 3.32 6.40
N SER A 170 9.31 3.20 6.90
CA SER A 170 8.10 3.73 6.27
C SER A 170 7.44 4.87 7.06
N MET A 171 8.12 5.44 8.05
CA MET A 171 7.58 6.47 8.94
C MET A 171 7.99 7.88 8.47
N ASN A 172 7.88 8.13 7.16
CA ASN A 172 8.29 9.38 6.51
C ASN A 172 7.07 10.07 5.86
N PRO A 173 7.07 11.40 5.66
CA PRO A 173 5.93 12.10 5.08
C PRO A 173 5.47 11.53 3.72
N GLN A 174 6.42 11.09 2.89
CA GLN A 174 6.16 10.45 1.58
C GLN A 174 5.41 9.11 1.65
N ASN A 175 5.36 8.46 2.82
CA ASN A 175 4.64 7.20 3.04
C ASN A 175 3.19 7.43 3.50
N MET A 176 2.79 8.67 3.80
CA MET A 176 1.45 8.96 4.34
C MET A 176 0.34 8.56 3.37
N VAL A 177 0.37 9.06 2.13
CA VAL A 177 -0.65 8.75 1.13
C VAL A 177 -0.62 7.27 0.69
N PRO A 178 0.54 6.62 0.47
CA PRO A 178 0.62 5.17 0.30
C PRO A 178 -0.06 4.37 1.42
N LYS A 179 0.19 4.71 2.69
CA LYS A 179 -0.47 4.02 3.82
C LYS A 179 -1.98 4.27 3.86
N VAL A 180 -2.43 5.48 3.53
CA VAL A 180 -3.87 5.74 3.36
C VAL A 180 -4.47 4.87 2.24
N SER A 181 -3.80 4.79 1.09
CA SER A 181 -4.21 3.93 -0.02
C SER A 181 -4.27 2.46 0.38
N GLN A 182 -3.31 1.99 1.18
CA GLN A 182 -3.28 0.62 1.70
C GLN A 182 -4.51 0.34 2.58
N ILE A 183 -4.88 1.23 3.50
CA ILE A 183 -6.07 1.08 4.34
C ILE A 183 -7.34 0.95 3.49
N PHE A 184 -7.51 1.79 2.45
CA PHE A 184 -8.66 1.66 1.56
C PHE A 184 -8.64 0.36 0.76
N ALA A 185 -7.48 -0.07 0.27
CA ALA A 185 -7.32 -1.32 -0.45
C ALA A 185 -7.66 -2.54 0.43
N GLU A 186 -7.19 -2.57 1.67
CA GLU A 186 -7.48 -3.62 2.66
C GLU A 186 -8.97 -3.68 3.01
N ASN A 187 -9.65 -2.53 3.13
CA ASN A 187 -11.09 -2.50 3.37
C ASN A 187 -11.92 -3.02 2.17
N ILE A 188 -11.37 -2.97 0.95
CA ILE A 188 -12.05 -3.44 -0.27
C ILE A 188 -11.82 -4.94 -0.47
N VAL A 189 -10.61 -5.43 -0.20
CA VAL A 189 -10.25 -6.84 -0.40
C VAL A 189 -10.83 -7.68 0.73
N THR A 190 -11.79 -8.55 0.41
CA THR A 190 -12.37 -9.48 1.39
C THR A 190 -11.54 -10.76 1.45
N GLU A 191 -11.23 -11.19 2.66
CA GLU A 191 -10.64 -12.50 2.93
C GLU A 191 -11.71 -13.59 2.89
N ASP A 192 -11.37 -14.74 2.31
CA ASP A 192 -12.21 -15.93 2.30
C ASP A 192 -11.76 -16.89 3.43
N PRO A 193 -12.60 -17.14 4.46
CA PRO A 193 -12.24 -17.99 5.59
C PRO A 193 -12.02 -19.45 5.20
N ASP A 194 -12.55 -19.91 4.06
CA ASP A 194 -12.41 -21.29 3.60
C ASP A 194 -11.13 -21.51 2.77
N HIS A 195 -10.46 -20.42 2.35
CA HIS A 195 -9.24 -20.45 1.54
C HIS A 195 -8.05 -19.85 2.30
N GLN A 196 -7.34 -20.71 3.03
CA GLN A 196 -6.31 -20.31 4.00
C GLN A 196 -4.91 -20.84 3.66
N LYS A 197 -4.69 -21.38 2.45
CA LYS A 197 -3.35 -21.82 2.04
C LYS A 197 -2.43 -20.62 1.82
N PHE A 198 -1.12 -20.87 1.79
CA PHE A 198 -0.14 -19.82 1.58
C PHE A 198 -0.38 -19.02 0.29
N ILE A 199 -0.71 -19.69 -0.82
CA ILE A 199 -1.06 -19.02 -2.09
C ILE A 199 -2.25 -18.08 -1.93
N ASP A 200 -3.27 -18.43 -1.14
CA ASP A 200 -4.46 -17.59 -0.94
C ASP A 200 -4.06 -16.30 -0.22
N LYS A 201 -3.21 -16.40 0.82
CA LYS A 201 -2.65 -15.24 1.54
C LYS A 201 -1.75 -14.38 0.66
N VAL A 202 -0.91 -15.00 -0.18
CA VAL A 202 -0.04 -14.32 -1.13
C VAL A 202 -0.86 -13.54 -2.15
N ILE A 203 -1.89 -14.16 -2.74
CA ILE A 203 -2.76 -13.51 -3.72
C ILE A 203 -3.67 -12.46 -3.08
N LEU A 204 -4.15 -12.66 -1.86
CA LEU A 204 -4.89 -11.65 -1.10
C LEU A 204 -4.08 -10.34 -1.00
N ASN A 205 -2.81 -10.46 -0.59
CA ASN A 205 -1.88 -9.32 -0.54
C ASN A 205 -1.54 -8.78 -1.95
N GLY A 206 -1.44 -9.66 -2.95
CA GLY A 206 -1.29 -9.25 -4.36
C GLY A 206 -2.45 -8.39 -4.86
N LYS A 207 -3.70 -8.70 -4.49
CA LYS A 207 -4.88 -7.88 -4.81
C LYS A 207 -4.81 -6.51 -4.16
N ILE A 208 -4.39 -6.43 -2.89
CA ILE A 208 -4.17 -5.16 -2.18
C ILE A 208 -3.13 -4.32 -2.96
N MET A 209 -2.04 -4.92 -3.41
CA MET A 209 -1.01 -4.21 -4.17
C MET A 209 -1.48 -3.78 -5.57
N ILE A 210 -2.32 -4.56 -6.24
CA ILE A 210 -2.95 -4.13 -7.50
C ILE A 210 -3.88 -2.93 -7.29
N LEU A 211 -4.63 -2.90 -6.18
CA LEU A 211 -5.42 -1.72 -5.83
C LEU A 211 -4.52 -0.50 -5.60
N GLN A 212 -3.39 -0.65 -4.91
CA GLN A 212 -2.43 0.44 -4.76
C GLN A 212 -1.87 0.91 -6.11
N ASP A 213 -1.62 0.02 -7.07
CA ASP A 213 -1.23 0.40 -8.43
C ASP A 213 -2.30 1.21 -9.15
N ALA A 214 -3.56 0.80 -9.01
CA ALA A 214 -4.73 1.48 -9.57
C ALA A 214 -4.98 2.85 -8.93
N PHE A 215 -4.76 2.95 -7.63
CA PHE A 215 -5.03 4.14 -6.83
C PHE A 215 -3.92 5.18 -6.88
N LEU A 216 -2.68 4.73 -7.09
CA LEU A 216 -1.48 5.57 -7.06
C LEU A 216 -0.55 5.27 -8.25
N PRO A 217 -1.02 5.48 -9.51
CA PRO A 217 -0.29 5.04 -10.71
C PRO A 217 1.03 5.78 -10.98
N GLU A 218 1.22 6.96 -10.37
CA GLU A 218 2.45 7.77 -10.46
C GLU A 218 3.36 7.62 -9.23
N THR A 219 2.90 6.94 -8.18
CA THR A 219 3.69 6.75 -6.96
C THR A 219 4.73 5.64 -7.17
N PRO A 220 5.99 5.85 -6.75
CA PRO A 220 7.01 4.82 -6.81
C PRO A 220 6.61 3.53 -6.08
N ASP A 221 6.86 2.40 -6.72
CA ASP A 221 6.50 1.06 -6.24
C ASP A 221 7.06 0.73 -4.84
N TYR A 222 8.27 1.19 -4.52
CA TYR A 222 8.87 0.97 -3.20
C TYR A 222 8.09 1.68 -2.08
N LEU A 223 7.45 2.82 -2.34
CA LEU A 223 6.62 3.51 -1.35
C LEU A 223 5.31 2.78 -1.08
N LYS A 224 4.66 2.22 -2.12
CA LYS A 224 3.45 1.38 -2.00
C LYS A 224 3.70 0.14 -1.13
N MET A 225 4.92 -0.41 -1.21
CA MET A 225 5.37 -1.56 -0.43
C MET A 225 5.87 -1.20 0.98
N ASN A 226 5.90 0.07 1.37
CA ASN A 226 6.56 0.53 2.61
C ASN A 226 8.07 0.16 2.69
N TYR A 227 8.70 -0.04 1.54
CA TYR A 227 10.11 -0.37 1.42
C TYR A 227 10.99 0.88 1.31
N THR A 228 12.26 0.73 1.69
CA THR A 228 13.32 1.55 1.13
C THR A 228 13.58 1.17 -0.33
N LYS A 229 14.15 2.08 -1.12
CA LYS A 229 14.53 1.78 -2.51
C LYS A 229 15.44 0.55 -2.61
N LYS A 230 16.41 0.41 -1.69
CA LYS A 230 17.31 -0.75 -1.63
C LYS A 230 16.57 -2.07 -1.41
N GLN A 231 15.59 -2.11 -0.51
CA GLN A 231 14.76 -3.31 -0.30
C GLN A 231 13.94 -3.66 -1.54
N TYR A 232 13.39 -2.66 -2.24
CA TYR A 232 12.69 -2.92 -3.49
C TYR A 232 13.62 -3.47 -4.58
N ASP A 233 14.79 -2.85 -4.76
CA ASP A 233 15.76 -3.29 -5.76
C ASP A 233 16.27 -4.71 -5.50
N TRP A 234 16.46 -5.08 -4.23
CA TRP A 234 16.79 -6.47 -3.85
C TRP A 234 15.67 -7.44 -4.21
N ALA A 235 14.40 -7.10 -3.91
CA ALA A 235 13.26 -7.97 -4.20
C ALA A 235 13.11 -8.22 -5.70
N VAL A 236 13.25 -7.16 -6.52
CA VAL A 236 13.23 -7.25 -7.98
C VAL A 236 14.40 -8.10 -8.50
N SER A 237 15.62 -7.84 -8.03
CA SER A 237 16.81 -8.56 -8.50
C SER A 237 16.81 -10.05 -8.13
N ASN A 238 16.07 -10.42 -7.07
CA ASN A 238 15.97 -11.80 -6.58
C ASN A 238 14.64 -12.48 -6.92
N GLU A 239 13.76 -11.85 -7.70
CA GLU A 239 12.40 -12.34 -7.99
C GLU A 239 12.39 -13.81 -8.45
N SER A 240 13.29 -14.18 -9.38
CA SER A 240 13.41 -15.55 -9.86
C SER A 240 13.91 -16.52 -8.79
N ASN A 241 14.82 -16.11 -7.90
CA ASN A 241 15.37 -16.96 -6.85
C ASN A 241 14.32 -17.23 -5.76
N ILE A 242 13.58 -16.18 -5.37
CA ILE A 242 12.47 -16.27 -4.42
C ILE A 242 11.42 -17.25 -4.94
N TRP A 243 11.04 -17.10 -6.20
CA TRP A 243 10.07 -17.98 -6.84
C TRP A 243 10.52 -19.44 -6.89
N ASN A 244 11.77 -19.69 -7.29
CA ASN A 244 12.34 -21.04 -7.30
C ASN A 244 12.33 -21.66 -5.90
N TYR A 245 12.71 -20.92 -4.87
CA TYR A 245 12.66 -21.40 -3.49
C TYR A 245 11.24 -21.81 -3.08
N PHE A 246 10.21 -20.98 -3.38
CA PHE A 246 8.82 -21.32 -3.07
C PHE A 246 8.32 -22.58 -3.79
N VAL A 247 8.73 -22.79 -5.04
CA VAL A 247 8.38 -23.98 -5.83
C VAL A 247 9.12 -25.22 -5.33
N GLU A 248 10.45 -25.17 -5.25
CA GLU A 248 11.30 -26.30 -4.88
C GLU A 248 11.06 -26.76 -3.43
N SER A 249 10.75 -25.82 -2.54
CA SER A 249 10.37 -26.12 -1.16
C SER A 249 8.89 -26.47 -0.99
N ASN A 250 8.12 -26.54 -2.08
CA ASN A 250 6.68 -26.86 -2.09
C ASN A 250 5.82 -25.98 -1.15
N LEU A 251 6.13 -24.68 -1.06
CA LEU A 251 5.49 -23.78 -0.10
C LEU A 251 4.18 -23.18 -0.61
N ILE A 252 4.04 -23.03 -1.93
CA ILE A 252 2.93 -22.30 -2.58
C ILE A 252 1.56 -22.81 -2.10
N PHE A 253 1.37 -24.13 -2.12
CA PHE A 253 0.11 -24.76 -1.72
C PHE A 253 0.12 -25.29 -0.27
N GLY A 254 1.14 -24.94 0.51
CA GLY A 254 1.26 -25.32 1.91
C GLY A 254 0.24 -24.59 2.80
N ASP A 255 -0.09 -25.23 3.91
CA ASP A 255 -1.00 -24.73 4.96
C ASP A 255 -0.27 -24.45 6.28
N ASP A 256 1.07 -24.49 6.29
CA ASP A 256 1.88 -24.17 7.47
C ASP A 256 1.68 -22.69 7.87
N PRO A 257 1.08 -22.40 9.04
CA PRO A 257 0.79 -21.04 9.46
C PRO A 257 2.04 -20.18 9.65
N ARG A 258 3.22 -20.80 9.83
CA ARG A 258 4.49 -20.08 9.94
C ARG A 258 4.89 -19.39 8.64
N LEU A 259 4.34 -19.78 7.49
CA LEU A 259 4.66 -19.13 6.22
C LEU A 259 4.21 -17.67 6.18
N VAL A 260 3.10 -17.33 6.85
CA VAL A 260 2.66 -15.94 7.02
C VAL A 260 3.72 -15.16 7.79
N GLU A 261 4.16 -15.69 8.93
CA GLU A 261 5.18 -15.03 9.76
C GLU A 261 6.55 -14.89 9.06
N ARG A 262 6.89 -15.84 8.18
CA ARG A 262 8.17 -15.83 7.47
C ARG A 262 8.22 -14.87 6.29
N PHE A 263 7.08 -14.67 5.61
CA PHE A 263 7.07 -14.03 4.29
C PHE A 263 6.02 -12.92 4.12
N ILE A 264 5.08 -12.73 5.04
CA ILE A 264 3.99 -11.75 4.92
C ILE A 264 3.96 -10.78 6.11
N SER A 265 4.10 -11.27 7.34
CA SER A 265 4.13 -10.43 8.54
C SER A 265 5.25 -9.38 8.48
N PRO A 266 5.03 -8.18 9.06
CA PRO A 266 6.09 -7.19 9.20
C PRO A 266 7.31 -7.76 9.93
N GLY A 267 8.50 -7.39 9.45
CA GLY A 267 9.76 -7.78 10.07
C GLY A 267 10.93 -7.07 9.39
N PRO A 268 12.16 -7.23 9.90
CA PRO A 268 13.34 -6.63 9.29
C PRO A 268 13.71 -7.25 7.94
N PHE A 269 13.36 -8.52 7.73
CA PHE A 269 13.67 -9.32 6.56
C PHE A 269 12.75 -10.56 6.46
N SER A 270 12.79 -11.27 5.34
CA SER A 270 12.05 -12.52 5.13
C SER A 270 12.88 -13.76 5.52
N LYS A 271 12.26 -14.79 6.10
CA LYS A 271 12.96 -15.94 6.69
C LYS A 271 12.98 -17.14 5.74
N PHE A 272 14.03 -17.27 4.92
CA PHE A 272 14.27 -18.43 4.06
C PHE A 272 14.96 -19.58 4.81
N TYR A 273 15.43 -19.34 6.04
CA TYR A 273 16.27 -20.26 6.82
C TYR A 273 17.58 -20.58 6.11
N THR A 274 18.17 -19.56 5.52
CA THR A 274 19.50 -19.61 4.88
C THR A 274 20.31 -18.38 5.27
N GLU A 275 21.56 -18.30 4.83
CA GLU A 275 22.44 -17.17 5.12
C GLU A 275 21.92 -15.83 4.54
N ILE A 276 21.06 -15.88 3.51
CA ILE A 276 20.51 -14.68 2.86
C ILE A 276 19.47 -13.94 3.70
N ASP A 277 18.96 -14.56 4.78
CA ASP A 277 17.80 -14.05 5.52
C ASP A 277 18.00 -12.58 5.91
N ASN A 278 19.13 -12.23 6.55
CA ASN A 278 19.42 -10.86 7.00
C ASN A 278 19.62 -9.84 5.86
N GLU A 279 19.85 -10.30 4.64
CA GLU A 279 19.99 -9.45 3.45
C GLU A 279 18.70 -9.34 2.66
N SER A 280 17.74 -10.22 2.92
CA SER A 280 16.50 -10.29 2.18
C SER A 280 15.56 -9.14 2.51
N SER A 281 14.76 -8.76 1.51
CA SER A 281 13.70 -7.79 1.73
C SER A 281 12.59 -8.37 2.62
N PRO A 282 11.99 -7.55 3.48
CA PRO A 282 10.91 -8.00 4.35
C PRO A 282 9.66 -8.33 3.55
N GLN A 283 8.74 -9.13 4.06
CA GLN A 283 7.42 -9.34 3.45
C GLN A 283 7.44 -9.79 1.97
N ILE A 284 8.39 -10.66 1.59
CA ILE A 284 8.59 -11.03 0.18
C ILE A 284 7.43 -11.82 -0.44
N GLY A 285 6.56 -12.41 0.39
CA GLY A 285 5.31 -13.02 -0.02
C GLY A 285 4.33 -11.98 -0.59
N ILE A 286 4.28 -10.77 -0.03
CA ILE A 286 3.48 -9.66 -0.58
C ILE A 286 4.02 -9.25 -1.95
N PHE A 287 5.34 -9.05 -2.05
CA PHE A 287 5.99 -8.75 -3.33
C PHE A 287 5.69 -9.85 -4.37
N THR A 288 5.84 -11.12 -4.01
CA THR A 288 5.58 -12.24 -4.92
C THR A 288 4.12 -12.27 -5.38
N GLY A 289 3.17 -12.07 -4.46
CA GLY A 289 1.74 -12.01 -4.79
C GLY A 289 1.42 -10.88 -5.74
N TRP A 290 2.02 -9.70 -5.53
CA TRP A 290 1.89 -8.57 -6.43
C TRP A 290 2.38 -8.88 -7.84
N GLN A 291 3.55 -9.52 -7.96
CA GLN A 291 4.11 -9.89 -9.26
C GLN A 291 3.28 -10.96 -9.98
N ILE A 292 2.71 -11.93 -9.26
CA ILE A 292 1.76 -12.90 -9.82
C ILE A 292 0.51 -12.19 -10.35
N CYS A 293 -0.07 -11.26 -9.56
CA CYS A 293 -1.24 -10.50 -9.99
C CYS A 293 -0.94 -9.58 -11.19
N LYS A 294 0.25 -8.95 -11.25
CA LYS A 294 0.71 -8.21 -12.43
C LYS A 294 0.82 -9.13 -13.65
N ALA A 295 1.34 -10.35 -13.47
CA ALA A 295 1.42 -11.34 -14.55
C ALA A 295 0.02 -11.79 -15.02
N TYR A 296 -0.95 -11.94 -14.13
CA TYR A 296 -2.35 -12.17 -14.48
C TYR A 296 -2.88 -11.10 -15.44
N PHE A 297 -2.72 -9.82 -15.13
CA PHE A 297 -3.18 -8.73 -16.02
C PHE A 297 -2.41 -8.66 -17.35
N ARG A 298 -1.14 -9.09 -17.39
CA ARG A 298 -0.42 -9.23 -18.68
C ARG A 298 -1.03 -10.32 -19.56
N GLN A 299 -1.57 -11.39 -18.97
CA GLN A 299 -2.23 -12.48 -19.71
C GLN A 299 -3.69 -12.19 -20.03
N LYS A 300 -4.37 -11.44 -19.17
CA LYS A 300 -5.80 -11.12 -19.23
C LYS A 300 -6.06 -9.60 -19.15
N PRO A 301 -5.49 -8.78 -20.06
CA PRO A 301 -5.53 -7.31 -19.98
C PRO A 301 -6.95 -6.73 -20.04
N GLU A 302 -7.91 -7.48 -20.56
CA GLU A 302 -9.32 -7.11 -20.62
C GLU A 302 -10.09 -7.30 -19.30
N THR A 303 -9.48 -7.96 -18.30
CA THR A 303 -10.14 -8.19 -17.01
C THR A 303 -10.38 -6.86 -16.29
N LYS A 304 -11.63 -6.61 -15.88
CA LYS A 304 -11.96 -5.43 -15.06
C LYS A 304 -11.43 -5.62 -13.64
N LEU A 305 -10.91 -4.55 -13.04
CA LEU A 305 -10.36 -4.58 -11.68
C LEU A 305 -11.35 -5.16 -10.65
N VAL A 306 -12.61 -4.71 -10.65
CA VAL A 306 -13.64 -5.17 -9.70
C VAL A 306 -13.96 -6.66 -9.87
N ASP A 307 -13.84 -7.21 -11.07
CA ASP A 307 -14.08 -8.64 -11.31
C ASP A 307 -12.88 -9.48 -10.87
N PHE A 308 -11.65 -8.99 -11.15
CA PHE A 308 -10.40 -9.61 -10.68
C PHE A 308 -10.38 -9.81 -9.16
N LEU A 309 -10.87 -8.83 -8.38
CA LEU A 309 -10.89 -8.91 -6.92
C LEU A 309 -11.76 -10.06 -6.39
N LYS A 310 -12.74 -10.54 -7.16
CA LYS A 310 -13.67 -11.62 -6.77
C LYS A 310 -13.14 -13.02 -7.07
N PHE A 311 -12.08 -13.16 -7.86
CA PHE A 311 -11.51 -14.47 -8.19
C PHE A 311 -10.77 -15.05 -7.00
N ASP A 312 -10.84 -16.37 -6.81
CA ASP A 312 -10.04 -17.04 -5.79
C ASP A 312 -8.54 -17.03 -6.13
N GLY A 313 -7.70 -17.29 -5.12
CA GLY A 313 -6.24 -17.24 -5.25
C GLY A 313 -5.72 -18.24 -6.28
N THR A 314 -6.29 -19.44 -6.30
CA THR A 314 -5.86 -20.54 -7.19
C THR A 314 -6.15 -20.21 -8.65
N LYS A 315 -7.30 -19.61 -8.96
CA LYS A 315 -7.65 -19.15 -10.31
C LYS A 315 -6.67 -18.10 -10.81
N ILE A 316 -6.44 -17.05 -10.03
CA ILE A 316 -5.50 -15.98 -10.40
C ILE A 316 -4.11 -16.57 -10.63
N PHE A 317 -3.66 -17.44 -9.73
CA PHE A 317 -2.36 -18.10 -9.83
C PHE A 317 -2.21 -18.92 -11.13
N ASN A 318 -3.18 -19.78 -11.42
CA ASN A 318 -3.14 -20.65 -12.60
C ASN A 318 -3.20 -19.84 -13.91
N GLU A 319 -4.05 -18.81 -13.97
CA GLU A 319 -4.22 -17.97 -15.16
C GLU A 319 -3.07 -16.99 -15.38
N ALA A 320 -2.31 -16.64 -14.34
CA ALA A 320 -1.14 -15.78 -14.45
C ALA A 320 -0.01 -16.43 -15.26
N VAL A 321 0.07 -17.78 -15.28
CA VAL A 321 1.17 -18.54 -15.88
C VAL A 321 2.52 -17.95 -15.45
N TYR A 322 2.64 -17.68 -14.15
CA TYR A 322 3.73 -16.87 -13.60
C TYR A 322 5.09 -17.55 -13.81
N LYS A 323 5.97 -16.84 -14.51
CA LYS A 323 7.37 -17.24 -14.79
C LYS A 323 8.23 -15.99 -14.69
N PRO A 324 8.84 -15.70 -13.54
CA PRO A 324 9.68 -14.51 -13.39
C PRO A 324 10.85 -14.57 -14.37
N LYS A 325 11.26 -13.41 -14.87
CA LYS A 325 12.40 -13.33 -15.78
C LYS A 325 13.65 -13.69 -14.99
N LYS A 326 14.54 -14.49 -15.59
CA LYS A 326 15.88 -14.66 -15.03
C LYS A 326 16.60 -13.32 -15.13
N PRO A 327 17.30 -12.88 -14.07
CA PRO A 327 18.06 -11.63 -14.09
C PRO A 327 19.12 -11.60 -15.19
#